data_AF-A0A962IZ28-F1
#
_entry.id   AF-A0A962IZ28-F1
#
_cell.length_a   1.000
_cell.length_b   1.000
_cell.length_c   1.000
_cell.angle_alpha   90.00
_cell.angle_beta   90.00
_cell.angle_gamma   90.00
#
_symmetry.space_group_name_H-M   'P 1'
#
loop_
_entity.id
_entity.type
_entity.pdbx_description
1 polymer ?
#
loop_
_entity_poly.entity_id
_entity_poly.type
_entity_poly.pdbx_seq_one_letter_code
_entity_poly.pdbx_strand_id
1 'polypeptide(L)' 'MNKRVLKVNCPNCNEIVIWSEDSPYRPFCSQRCKTIDFGDWASERHVIAGEPVAPQDDEGQDDFF' A
#
# COMPACT_ATOMS: atom_id res chain seq x y z
N MET A 1 -17.95 -29.19 -6.94
CA MET A 1 -16.75 -28.47 -6.47
C MET A 1 -17.19 -27.28 -5.65
N ASN A 2 -16.93 -27.26 -4.33
CA ASN A 2 -17.26 -26.10 -3.49
C ASN A 2 -16.19 -25.03 -3.68
N LYS A 3 -16.54 -23.95 -4.41
CA LYS A 3 -15.64 -22.82 -4.63
C LYS A 3 -15.59 -22.01 -3.32
N ARG A 4 -14.44 -21.99 -2.65
CA ARG A 4 -14.25 -21.13 -1.47
C ARG A 4 -14.12 -19.68 -1.95
N VAL A 5 -14.99 -18.81 -1.44
CA VAL A 5 -14.94 -17.37 -1.68
C VAL A 5 -13.96 -16.76 -0.69
N LEU A 6 -12.85 -16.20 -1.20
CA LEU A 6 -11.89 -15.49 -0.37
C LEU A 6 -12.48 -14.14 0.06
N LYS A 7 -12.38 -13.84 1.35
CA LYS A 7 -12.83 -12.59 1.95
C LYS A 7 -11.63 -11.96 2.67
N VAL A 8 -11.44 -10.66 2.50
CA VAL A 8 -10.35 -9.90 3.12
C VAL A 8 -10.90 -8.62 3.74
N ASN A 9 -10.17 -8.02 4.67
CA ASN A 9 -10.54 -6.74 5.25
C ASN A 9 -9.89 -5.60 4.46
N CYS A 10 -10.64 -4.53 4.21
CA CYS A 10 -10.12 -3.29 3.64
C CYS A 10 -9.07 -2.69 4.60
N PRO A 11 -7.82 -2.45 4.16
CA PRO A 11 -6.77 -1.94 5.06
C PRO A 11 -7.09 -0.58 5.69
N ASN A 12 -7.86 0.27 4.99
CA ASN A 12 -8.17 1.63 5.42
C ASN A 12 -9.36 1.73 6.39
N CYS A 13 -10.42 0.94 6.20
CA CYS A 13 -11.66 1.05 6.98
C CYS A 13 -12.16 -0.25 7.60
N ASN A 14 -11.45 -1.35 7.37
CA ASN A 14 -11.72 -2.70 7.90
C ASN A 14 -13.03 -3.36 7.41
N GLU A 15 -13.69 -2.80 6.40
CA GLU A 15 -14.86 -3.41 5.77
C GLU A 15 -14.48 -4.71 5.01
N ILE A 16 -15.37 -5.71 5.02
CA ILE A 16 -15.12 -7.00 4.36
C ILE A 16 -15.30 -6.85 2.85
N VAL A 17 -14.24 -7.22 2.10
CA VAL A 17 -14.22 -7.25 0.64
C VAL A 17 -14.19 -8.70 0.16
N ILE A 18 -15.08 -9.03 -0.78
CA ILE A 18 -15.06 -10.32 -1.47
C ILE A 18 -13.99 -10.26 -2.55
N TRP A 19 -13.08 -11.24 -2.56
CA TRP A 19 -12.05 -11.33 -3.59
C TRP A 19 -12.64 -11.90 -4.90
N SER A 20 -13.28 -11.03 -5.68
CA SER A 20 -13.79 -11.31 -7.03
C SER A 20 -13.49 -10.15 -7.99
N GLU A 21 -13.74 -10.36 -9.28
CA GLU A 21 -13.63 -9.32 -10.31
C GLU A 21 -14.59 -8.15 -10.07
N ASP A 22 -15.73 -8.41 -9.42
CA ASP A 22 -16.74 -7.40 -9.03
C ASP A 22 -16.22 -6.40 -7.99
N SER A 23 -15.10 -6.69 -7.34
CA SER A 23 -14.41 -5.78 -6.43
C SER A 23 -13.18 -5.17 -7.14
N PRO A 24 -13.33 -4.14 -7.98
CA PRO A 24 -12.26 -3.62 -8.84
C PRO A 24 -11.12 -2.96 -8.05
N TYR A 25 -11.38 -2.53 -6.82
CA TYR A 25 -10.41 -1.86 -5.95
C TYR A 25 -9.81 -2.77 -4.88
N ARG A 26 -10.06 -4.08 -4.93
CA ARG A 26 -9.50 -5.07 -3.97
C ARG A 26 -7.98 -4.86 -3.77
N PRO A 27 -7.48 -4.87 -2.51
CA PRO A 27 -8.15 -5.26 -1.26
C PRO A 27 -9.04 -4.17 -0.64
N PHE A 28 -9.14 -2.98 -1.23
CA PHE A 28 -9.95 -1.87 -0.70
C PHE A 28 -11.43 -2.01 -1.09
N CYS A 29 -12.33 -1.55 -0.21
CA CYS A 29 -13.77 -1.59 -0.48
C CYS A 29 -14.21 -0.56 -1.53
N SER A 30 -13.39 0.46 -1.81
CA SER A 30 -13.71 1.55 -2.74
C SER A 30 -12.45 2.25 -3.25
N GLN A 31 -12.60 3.02 -4.35
CA GLN A 31 -11.56 3.90 -4.87
C GLN A 31 -11.08 4.90 -3.81
N ARG A 32 -12.00 5.44 -2.99
CA ARG A 32 -11.68 6.37 -1.91
C ARG A 32 -10.69 5.77 -0.92
N CYS A 33 -10.94 4.54 -0.45
CA CYS A 33 -10.05 3.87 0.50
C CYS A 33 -8.67 3.60 -0.09
N LYS A 34 -8.58 3.23 -1.38
CA LYS A 34 -7.32 3.08 -2.10
C LYS A 34 -6.53 4.39 -2.15
N THR A 35 -7.19 5.51 -2.44
CA THR A 35 -6.54 6.82 -2.54
C THR A 35 -6.07 7.34 -1.19
N ILE A 36 -6.84 7.09 -0.11
CA ILE A 36 -6.43 7.48 1.25
C ILE A 36 -5.17 6.73 1.66
N ASP A 37 -5.15 5.40 1.49
CA ASP A 37 -3.98 4.56 1.79
C ASP A 37 -2.73 5.05 1.05
N PHE A 38 -2.85 5.33 -0.25
CA PHE A 38 -1.77 5.94 -1.03
C PHE A 38 -1.33 7.31 -0.45
N GLY A 39 -2.27 8.15 -0.05
CA GLY A 39 -1.98 9.44 0.57
C GLY A 39 -1.30 9.33 1.92
N ASP A 40 -1.63 8.31 2.73
CA ASP A 40 -0.98 8.02 4.02
C ASP A 40 0.48 7.62 3.82
N TRP A 41 0.79 6.82 2.81
CA TRP A 41 2.17 6.51 2.42
C TRP A 41 2.92 7.74 1.92
N ALA A 42 2.33 8.52 1.03
CA ALA A 42 2.95 9.73 0.48
C ALA A 42 3.19 10.82 1.55
N SER A 43 2.42 10.80 2.64
CA SER A 43 2.55 11.75 3.76
C SER A 43 3.32 11.19 4.95
N GLU A 44 4.00 10.06 4.80
CA GLU A 44 4.78 9.41 5.87
C GLU A 44 3.94 9.05 7.12
N ARG A 45 2.62 8.90 6.97
CA ARG A 45 1.75 8.40 8.06
C ARG A 45 1.85 6.88 8.22
N HIS A 46 2.19 6.18 7.14
CA HIS A 46 2.61 4.79 7.19
C HIS A 46 4.12 4.70 7.18
N VAL A 47 4.69 4.20 8.28
CA VAL A 47 6.13 4.02 8.45
C VAL A 47 6.40 2.57 8.87
N ILE A 48 7.36 1.95 8.21
CA ILE A 48 7.90 0.66 8.66
C ILE A 48 9.03 0.98 9.63
N ALA A 49 8.88 0.56 10.89
CA ALA A 49 9.94 0.71 11.88
C ALA A 49 11.18 -0.08 11.43
N GLY A 50 12.33 0.58 11.43
CA GLY A 50 13.62 0.00 11.09
C GLY A 50 14.74 0.64 11.90
N GLU A 51 15.94 0.10 11.77
CA GLU A 51 17.13 0.76 12.31
C GLU A 51 17.32 2.10 11.57
N PRO A 52 17.82 3.15 12.26
CA PRO A 52 18.10 4.42 11.63
C PRO A 52 19.04 4.20 10.43
N VAL A 53 18.60 4.62 9.25
CA VAL A 53 19.47 4.65 8.08
C VAL A 53 20.45 5.79 8.30
N ALA A 54 21.74 5.48 8.41
CA ALA A 54 22.77 6.50 8.38
C ALA A 54 22.60 7.29 7.06
N PRO A 55 22.72 8.63 7.09
CA PRO A 55 22.61 9.42 5.87
C PRO A 55 23.56 8.83 4.81
N GLN A 56 23.00 8.44 3.67
CA GLN A 56 23.77 8.11 2.51
C GLN A 56 24.16 9.44 1.89
N ASP A 57 25.43 9.80 1.95
CA ASP A 57 25.95 10.91 1.19
C ASP A 57 25.86 10.51 -0.29
N ASP A 58 24.80 10.95 -0.97
CA ASP A 58 24.73 10.99 -2.44
C ASP A 58 25.73 12.06 -2.92
N GLU A 59 27.02 11.82 -2.70
CA GLU A 59 28.07 12.47 -3.47
C GLU A 59 27.95 11.92 -4.89
N GLY A 60 27.16 12.63 -5.70
CA GLY A 60 27.05 12.37 -7.12
C GLY A 60 28.44 12.26 -7.70
N GLN A 61 28.82 11.03 -8.07
CA GLN A 61 29.96 10.77 -8.93
C GLN A 61 29.64 11.43 -10.28
N ASP A 62 30.04 12.69 -10.42
CA ASP A 62 30.15 13.39 -11.67
C ASP A 62 31.30 12.78 -12.45
N ASP A 63 31.06 11.58 -12.99
CA ASP A 63 31.91 10.96 -14.00
C ASP A 63 31.75 11.75 -15.31
N PHE A 64 32.35 12.93 -15.32
CA PHE A 64 32.70 13.69 -16.50
C PHE A 64 33.71 12.88 -17.31
N PHE A 65 33.23 12.19 -18.34
CA PHE A 65 34.02 11.83 -19.51
C PHE A 65 33.40 12.45 -20.76
#